data_AF-B8C363-F1
#
_entry.id   AF-B8C363-F1
#
_cell.length_a   1.000
_cell.length_b   1.000
_cell.length_c   1.000
_cell.angle_alpha   90.00
_cell.angle_beta   90.00
_cell.angle_gamma   90.00
#
_symmetry.space_group_name_H-M   'P 1'
#
loop_
_entity.id
_entity.type
_entity.pdbx_description
1 polymer ?
#
loop_
_entity_poly.entity_id
_entity_poly.type
_entity_poly.pdbx_seq_one_letter_code
_entity_poly.pdbx_strand_id
1 'polypeptide(L)'
;MHRFGLLVILTLGSSYLTATSAFQVPSSSYVKHHTLARPKQQSTHRCSTLLHQSEEYDEEAENDDEEYDLVEFFVSPEQITLLRKEASKRERRNKLTKFFLPAEESIEVSQETLDEISALFDTSELVEVRGVSTEKKKYVFDTATALAEVLEEEIGKPVVVVEVKGFAAKLYCPFDDDNEDPQRIILRSSYKPNQWTKKAKPVRDARGQIIKGEDGKSIKEIPE
;
A
#
# COMPACT_ATOMS: atom_id res chain seq x y z
N MET A 1 18.94 55.73 49.24
CA MET A 1 18.03 56.76 49.81
C MET A 1 17.13 57.24 48.67
N HIS A 2 15.95 56.64 48.44
CA HIS A 2 14.60 57.13 48.81
C HIS A 2 14.39 58.61 48.41
N ARG A 3 13.43 59.01 47.56
CA ARG A 3 11.96 58.82 47.59
C ARG A 3 11.35 59.05 46.19
N PHE A 4 10.51 58.15 45.67
CA PHE A 4 9.03 58.22 45.61
C PHE A 4 8.41 59.47 44.96
N GLY A 5 7.69 59.24 43.85
CA GLY A 5 6.76 60.17 43.21
C GLY A 5 5.75 59.39 42.37
N LEU A 6 4.78 58.79 43.06
CA LEU A 6 3.66 58.03 42.54
C LEU A 6 2.56 59.03 42.12
N LEU A 7 2.10 59.00 40.86
CA LEU A 7 0.88 59.70 40.45
C LEU A 7 -0.19 58.67 40.06
N VAL A 8 -1.26 58.65 40.86
CA VAL A 8 -2.49 57.87 40.66
C VAL A 8 -3.45 58.74 39.86
N ILE A 9 -4.03 58.21 38.78
CA ILE A 9 -5.25 58.75 38.17
C ILE A 9 -6.30 57.63 38.10
N LEU A 10 -7.49 58.04 38.51
CA LEU A 10 -8.65 57.25 38.91
C LEU A 10 -9.37 56.54 37.76
N THR A 11 -10.00 55.44 38.16
CA THR A 11 -10.98 54.59 37.49
C THR A 11 -12.25 55.33 37.05
N LEU A 12 -12.76 55.02 35.85
CA LEU A 12 -14.18 55.06 35.48
C LEU A 12 -14.41 54.10 34.31
N GLY A 13 -15.47 53.28 34.35
CA GLY A 13 -15.99 52.65 33.12
C GLY A 13 -16.52 51.23 33.24
N SER A 14 -17.71 51.11 33.85
CA SER A 14 -18.60 49.94 33.79
C SER A 14 -18.91 49.48 32.36
N SER A 15 -19.05 48.17 32.13
CA SER A 15 -20.33 47.50 31.78
C SER A 15 -20.09 46.14 31.13
N TYR A 16 -20.73 45.13 31.73
CA TYR A 16 -20.88 43.77 31.21
C TYR A 16 -21.64 43.78 29.89
N LEU A 17 -21.10 43.12 28.86
CA LEU A 17 -21.86 42.67 27.70
C LEU A 17 -21.47 41.23 27.40
N THR A 18 -22.35 40.31 27.79
CA THR A 18 -22.37 38.92 27.33
C THR A 18 -22.84 38.92 25.88
N ALA A 19 -21.91 38.75 24.93
CA ALA A 19 -22.23 38.49 23.55
C ALA A 19 -22.43 36.99 23.34
N THR A 20 -23.67 36.52 23.44
CA THR A 20 -24.08 35.21 22.91
C THR A 20 -24.17 35.31 21.39
N SER A 21 -23.11 34.90 20.69
CA SER A 21 -23.16 34.72 19.24
C SER A 21 -23.79 33.36 18.93
N ALA A 22 -25.06 33.38 18.51
CA ALA A 22 -25.73 32.19 18.01
C ALA A 22 -25.19 31.83 16.62
N PHE A 23 -24.66 30.62 16.47
CA PHE A 23 -24.30 30.04 15.18
C PHE A 23 -25.56 29.86 14.33
N GLN A 24 -25.74 30.69 13.31
CA GLN A 24 -26.68 30.40 12.22
C GLN A 24 -26.04 29.37 11.28
N VAL A 25 -26.63 28.17 11.24
CA VAL A 25 -26.31 27.14 10.25
C VAL A 25 -26.95 27.55 8.92
N PRO A 26 -26.19 27.66 7.82
CA PRO A 26 -26.79 27.83 6.50
C PRO A 26 -27.55 26.55 6.13
N SER A 27 -28.85 26.70 5.83
CA SER A 27 -29.66 25.62 5.26
C SER A 27 -29.10 25.25 3.88
N SER A 28 -28.57 24.03 3.78
CA SER A 28 -28.10 23.44 2.53
C SER A 28 -29.26 23.33 1.56
N SER A 29 -29.23 24.13 0.50
CA SER A 29 -30.13 24.00 -0.63
C SER A 29 -29.83 22.72 -1.39
N TYR A 30 -30.89 21.94 -1.55
CA TYR A 30 -30.97 20.64 -2.22
C TYR A 30 -30.31 20.68 -3.62
N VAL A 31 -29.13 20.07 -3.76
CA VAL A 31 -28.48 19.90 -5.07
C VAL A 31 -29.14 18.75 -5.80
N LYS A 32 -29.87 19.06 -6.88
CA LYS A 32 -30.40 18.08 -7.82
C LYS A 32 -29.24 17.46 -8.60
N HIS A 33 -28.90 16.21 -8.30
CA HIS A 33 -27.99 15.43 -9.12
C HIS A 33 -28.67 15.03 -10.43
N HIS A 34 -28.34 15.72 -11.53
CA HIS A 34 -28.62 15.25 -12.87
C HIS A 34 -27.61 14.16 -13.22
N THR A 35 -28.06 12.91 -13.26
CA THR A 35 -27.28 11.78 -13.77
C THR A 35 -27.19 11.84 -15.29
N LEU A 36 -26.14 12.46 -15.81
CA LEU A 36 -25.76 12.29 -17.21
C LEU A 36 -25.08 10.92 -17.36
N ALA A 37 -25.74 10.04 -18.10
CA ALA A 37 -25.22 8.72 -18.47
C ALA A 37 -23.95 8.88 -19.32
N ARG A 38 -22.82 8.35 -18.82
CA ARG A 38 -21.56 8.29 -19.56
C ARG A 38 -21.59 7.10 -20.53
N PRO A 39 -21.38 7.30 -21.84
CA PRO A 39 -21.31 6.18 -22.78
C PRO A 39 -20.05 5.34 -22.54
N LYS A 40 -20.23 4.01 -22.58
CA LYS A 40 -19.16 3.01 -22.52
C LYS A 40 -18.20 3.19 -23.69
N GLN A 41 -16.96 3.58 -23.42
CA GLN A 41 -15.88 3.38 -24.37
C GLN A 41 -15.37 1.95 -24.21
N GLN A 42 -15.52 1.15 -25.26
CA GLN A 42 -14.86 -0.14 -25.41
C GLN A 42 -13.37 0.14 -25.61
N SER A 43 -12.56 -0.09 -24.56
CA SER A 43 -11.11 -0.08 -24.69
C SER A 43 -10.68 -1.41 -25.28
N THR A 44 -10.29 -1.41 -26.55
CA THR A 44 -9.62 -2.54 -27.20
C THR A 44 -8.15 -2.55 -26.77
N HIS A 45 -7.84 -3.20 -25.65
CA HIS A 45 -6.47 -3.57 -25.36
C HIS A 45 -6.10 -4.76 -26.24
N ARG A 46 -5.52 -4.46 -27.40
CA ARG A 46 -4.72 -5.42 -28.16
C ARG A 46 -3.54 -5.84 -27.28
N CYS A 47 -3.60 -7.05 -26.76
CA CYS A 47 -2.45 -7.75 -26.21
C CYS A 47 -1.46 -7.95 -27.36
N SER A 48 -0.30 -7.29 -27.26
CA SER A 48 0.83 -7.43 -28.17
C SER A 48 1.60 -8.68 -27.75
N THR A 49 1.23 -9.85 -28.27
CA THR A 49 2.11 -11.02 -28.26
C THR A 49 3.26 -10.74 -29.22
N LEU A 50 4.47 -10.57 -28.68
CA LEU A 50 5.71 -10.52 -29.45
C LEU A 50 5.84 -11.83 -30.24
N LEU A 51 5.78 -11.73 -31.56
CA LEU A 51 6.13 -12.78 -32.50
C LEU A 51 7.64 -12.98 -32.43
N HIS A 52 8.07 -14.06 -31.76
CA HIS A 52 9.45 -14.53 -31.78
C HIS A 52 9.75 -15.05 -33.19
N GLN A 53 10.72 -14.43 -33.88
CA GLN A 53 11.25 -14.95 -35.12
C GLN A 53 12.13 -16.14 -34.76
N SER A 54 11.71 -17.33 -35.18
CA SER A 54 12.46 -18.56 -35.09
C SER A 54 13.64 -18.52 -36.05
N GLU A 55 14.86 -18.41 -35.53
CA GLU A 55 16.06 -18.85 -36.23
C GLU A 55 16.25 -20.34 -35.93
N GLU A 56 16.18 -21.12 -37.00
CA GLU A 56 16.34 -22.57 -37.06
C GLU A 56 17.83 -22.92 -36.88
N TYR A 57 18.17 -23.56 -35.76
CA TYR A 57 19.41 -24.31 -35.61
C TYR A 57 19.08 -25.71 -35.10
N ASP A 58 19.30 -26.69 -35.96
CA ASP A 58 19.39 -28.12 -35.64
C ASP A 58 20.62 -28.37 -34.77
N GLU A 59 20.44 -28.87 -33.55
CA GLU A 59 21.42 -29.74 -32.89
C GLU A 59 20.70 -30.58 -31.82
N GLU A 60 20.65 -31.89 -32.09
CA GLU A 60 20.14 -32.92 -31.18
C GLU A 60 21.02 -33.00 -29.93
N ALA A 61 20.49 -32.53 -28.80
CA ALA A 61 20.99 -32.88 -27.48
C ALA A 61 19.79 -33.35 -26.63
N GLU A 62 19.72 -34.65 -26.38
CA GLU A 62 18.93 -35.21 -25.27
C GLU A 62 19.49 -34.64 -23.97
N ASN A 63 19.00 -33.48 -23.57
CA ASN A 63 19.24 -32.90 -22.27
C ASN A 63 17.92 -32.99 -21.51
N ASP A 64 17.87 -33.90 -20.55
CA ASP A 64 16.79 -34.08 -19.58
C ASP A 64 16.86 -32.91 -18.58
N ASP A 65 16.74 -31.70 -19.11
CA ASP A 65 16.76 -30.46 -18.35
C ASP A 65 15.35 -30.29 -17.78
N GLU A 66 15.17 -30.70 -16.52
CA GLU A 66 14.06 -30.24 -15.70
C GLU A 66 14.09 -28.70 -15.73
N GLU A 67 13.33 -28.10 -16.64
CA GLU A 67 13.07 -26.67 -16.72
C GLU A 67 12.33 -26.30 -15.43
N TYR A 68 13.10 -26.05 -14.36
CA TYR A 68 12.60 -25.37 -13.18
C TYR A 68 12.15 -24.00 -13.69
N ASP A 69 10.85 -23.87 -13.97
CA ASP A 69 10.18 -22.60 -14.16
C ASP A 69 10.72 -21.67 -13.07
N LEU A 70 11.55 -20.70 -13.44
CA LEU A 70 11.97 -19.59 -12.58
C LEU A 70 10.69 -18.84 -12.25
N VAL A 71 9.97 -19.28 -11.23
CA VAL A 71 8.75 -18.65 -10.76
C VAL A 71 9.16 -17.30 -10.17
N GLU A 72 9.05 -16.27 -11.01
CA GLU A 72 9.28 -14.88 -10.65
C GLU A 72 8.49 -14.57 -9.37
N PHE A 73 9.19 -14.05 -8.35
CA PHE A 73 8.56 -13.73 -7.07
C PHE A 73 7.59 -12.57 -7.27
N PHE A 74 6.29 -12.87 -7.24
CA PHE A 74 5.26 -11.88 -7.46
C PHE A 74 4.48 -11.55 -6.18
N VAL A 75 4.45 -10.26 -5.82
CA VAL A 75 3.61 -9.74 -4.74
C VAL A 75 2.33 -9.15 -5.31
N SER A 76 1.18 -9.72 -4.93
CA SER A 76 -0.11 -9.27 -5.43
C SER A 76 -0.46 -7.85 -4.95
N PRO A 77 -1.32 -7.10 -5.66
CA PRO A 77 -1.76 -5.76 -5.23
C PRO A 77 -2.37 -5.73 -3.81
N GLU A 78 -3.00 -6.82 -3.39
CA GLU A 78 -3.58 -6.98 -2.06
C GLU A 78 -2.49 -7.14 -1.00
N GLN A 79 -1.45 -7.93 -1.30
CA GLN A 79 -0.27 -8.07 -0.45
C GLN A 79 0.53 -6.76 -0.37
N ILE A 80 0.69 -6.02 -1.47
CA ILE A 80 1.27 -4.66 -1.45
C ILE A 80 0.48 -3.74 -0.52
N THR A 81 -0.85 -3.83 -0.53
CA THR A 81 -1.69 -3.04 0.39
C THR A 81 -1.47 -3.43 1.85
N LEU A 82 -1.24 -4.71 2.15
CA LEU A 82 -0.88 -5.17 3.49
C LEU A 82 0.51 -4.65 3.90
N LEU A 83 1.50 -4.74 3.00
CA LEU A 83 2.85 -4.22 3.22
C LEU A 83 2.84 -2.72 3.51
N ARG A 84 2.07 -1.93 2.75
CA ARG A 84 1.88 -0.48 3.02
C ARG A 84 1.32 -0.20 4.41
N LYS A 85 0.33 -0.99 4.84
CA LYS A 85 -0.28 -0.87 6.18
C LYS A 85 0.72 -1.24 7.27
N GLU A 86 1.49 -2.31 7.07
CA GLU A 86 2.50 -2.74 8.03
C GLU A 86 3.64 -1.74 8.12
N ALA A 87 4.14 -1.22 7.00
CA ALA A 87 5.14 -0.15 6.98
C ALA A 87 4.64 1.11 7.71
N SER A 88 3.40 1.53 7.47
CA SER A 88 2.78 2.66 8.19
C SER A 88 2.65 2.40 9.70
N LYS A 89 2.39 1.15 10.09
CA LYS A 89 2.32 0.72 11.50
C LYS A 89 3.71 0.72 12.16
N ARG A 90 4.75 0.23 11.48
CA ARG A 90 6.14 0.30 11.94
C ARG A 90 6.62 1.75 12.04
N GLU A 91 6.29 2.58 11.06
CA GLU A 91 6.62 4.02 11.05
C GLU A 91 5.99 4.75 12.25
N ARG A 92 4.69 4.57 12.50
CA ARG A 92 4.01 5.17 13.67
C ARG A 92 4.59 4.71 15.01
N ARG A 93 5.18 3.52 15.06
CA ARG A 93 5.80 2.95 16.26
C ARG A 93 7.30 3.27 16.36
N ASN A 94 7.86 4.05 15.43
CA ASN A 94 9.30 4.30 15.31
C ASN A 94 10.14 3.01 15.22
N LYS A 95 9.58 1.97 14.58
CA LYS A 95 10.22 0.67 14.35
C LYS A 95 10.55 0.40 12.88
N LEU A 96 10.26 1.36 11.99
CA LEU A 96 10.63 1.23 10.59
C LEU A 96 12.09 1.61 10.44
N THR A 97 12.92 0.66 9.99
CA THR A 97 14.32 0.89 9.66
C THR A 97 14.41 1.90 8.53
N LYS A 98 15.28 2.91 8.67
CA LYS A 98 15.45 3.98 7.70
C LYS A 98 16.92 4.09 7.31
N PHE A 99 17.16 4.18 6.03
CA PHE A 99 18.45 4.46 5.44
C PHE A 99 18.40 5.81 4.72
N PHE A 100 19.45 6.61 4.86
CA PHE A 100 19.54 7.92 4.21
C PHE A 100 20.70 7.88 3.22
N LEU A 101 20.36 7.91 1.93
CA LEU A 101 21.36 7.95 0.88
C LEU A 101 22.18 9.25 0.96
N PRO A 102 23.51 9.17 0.78
CA PRO A 102 24.35 10.33 0.56
C PRO A 102 23.83 11.15 -0.62
N ALA A 103 23.93 12.48 -0.53
CA ALA A 103 23.41 13.37 -1.58
C ALA A 103 24.09 13.15 -2.94
N GLU A 104 25.34 12.70 -2.91
CA GLU A 104 26.17 12.41 -4.08
C GLU A 104 25.70 11.14 -4.83
N GLU A 105 25.02 10.23 -4.14
CA GLU A 105 24.64 8.90 -4.65
C GLU A 105 23.17 8.81 -5.09
N SER A 106 22.54 9.96 -5.33
CA SER A 106 21.12 10.01 -5.76
C SER A 106 20.88 9.64 -7.22
N ILE A 107 21.95 9.36 -7.98
CA ILE A 107 21.91 8.98 -9.40
C ILE A 107 22.47 7.57 -9.57
N GLU A 108 23.64 7.31 -8.97
CA GLU A 108 24.28 6.00 -8.94
C GLU A 108 24.64 5.68 -7.49
N VAL A 109 24.22 4.52 -7.01
CA VAL A 109 24.48 4.06 -5.65
C VAL A 109 25.78 3.27 -5.66
N SER A 110 26.68 3.57 -4.73
CA SER A 110 27.96 2.86 -4.62
C SER A 110 27.75 1.44 -4.06
N GLN A 111 28.69 0.54 -4.34
CA GLN A 111 28.63 -0.82 -3.80
C GLN A 111 28.61 -0.83 -2.26
N GLU A 112 29.39 0.05 -1.62
CA GLU A 112 29.42 0.18 -0.16
C GLU A 112 28.02 0.47 0.40
N THR A 113 27.29 1.37 -0.24
CA THR A 113 25.92 1.71 0.14
C THR A 113 24.93 0.56 -0.13
N LEU A 114 25.11 -0.19 -1.22
CA LEU A 114 24.31 -1.39 -1.49
C LEU A 114 24.53 -2.44 -0.40
N ASP A 115 25.78 -2.67 -0.02
CA ASP A 115 26.16 -3.60 1.05
C ASP A 115 25.54 -3.16 2.39
N GLU A 116 25.55 -1.87 2.70
CA GLU A 116 24.90 -1.33 3.91
C GLU A 116 23.39 -1.56 3.90
N ILE A 117 22.71 -1.31 2.78
CA ILE A 117 21.27 -1.54 2.64
C ILE A 117 20.97 -3.04 2.72
N SER A 118 21.80 -3.89 2.11
CA SER A 118 21.67 -5.35 2.16
C SER A 118 21.70 -5.87 3.60
N ALA A 119 22.64 -5.39 4.41
CA ALA A 119 22.77 -5.76 5.82
C ALA A 119 21.55 -5.34 6.66
N LEU A 120 20.79 -4.32 6.26
CA LEU A 120 19.54 -3.96 6.93
C LEU A 120 18.46 -5.03 6.73
N PHE A 121 18.45 -5.71 5.58
CA PHE A 121 17.50 -6.77 5.28
C PHE A 121 17.76 -8.06 6.06
N ASP A 122 18.92 -8.22 6.68
CA ASP A 122 19.17 -9.33 7.62
C ASP A 122 18.39 -9.18 8.93
N THR A 123 18.03 -7.95 9.29
CA THR A 123 17.37 -7.63 10.57
C THR A 123 15.94 -7.10 10.42
N SER A 124 15.57 -6.62 9.23
CA SER A 124 14.23 -6.11 8.96
C SER A 124 13.81 -6.34 7.52
N GLU A 125 12.68 -7.02 7.35
CA GLU A 125 12.06 -7.20 6.03
C GLU A 125 11.56 -5.90 5.37
N LEU A 126 11.44 -4.80 6.13
CA LEU A 126 10.99 -3.51 5.60
C LEU A 126 11.99 -2.41 5.90
N VAL A 127 12.44 -1.71 4.86
CA VAL A 127 13.40 -0.61 4.96
C VAL A 127 12.86 0.61 4.18
N GLU A 128 12.95 1.80 4.77
CA GLU A 128 12.71 3.07 4.09
C GLU A 128 14.04 3.67 3.63
N VAL A 129 14.29 3.69 2.33
CA VAL A 129 15.44 4.38 1.73
C VAL A 129 15.02 5.80 1.38
N ARG A 130 15.74 6.80 1.89
CA ARG A 130 15.46 8.22 1.72
C ARG A 130 16.57 8.86 0.89
N GLY A 131 16.21 9.79 0.01
CA GLY A 131 17.17 10.47 -0.87
C GLY A 131 17.35 9.79 -2.22
N VAL A 132 16.47 8.85 -2.59
CA VAL A 132 16.53 8.05 -3.84
C VAL A 132 16.63 8.92 -5.09
N SER A 133 16.03 10.11 -5.08
CA SER A 133 16.33 11.16 -6.06
C SER A 133 16.33 12.49 -5.33
N THR A 134 17.24 13.39 -5.66
CA THR A 134 17.34 14.70 -5.00
C THR A 134 16.63 15.79 -5.79
N GLU A 135 16.65 15.71 -7.13
CA GLU A 135 16.17 16.80 -7.98
C GLU A 135 14.68 16.68 -8.35
N LYS A 136 14.21 15.48 -8.68
CA LYS A 136 12.95 15.29 -9.41
C LYS A 136 12.15 14.11 -8.89
N LYS A 137 11.05 14.41 -8.19
CA LYS A 137 10.10 13.41 -7.65
C LYS A 137 9.58 12.41 -8.70
N LYS A 138 9.47 12.84 -9.96
CA LYS A 138 8.99 11.99 -11.05
C LYS A 138 9.89 10.79 -11.34
N TYR A 139 11.18 10.88 -11.04
CA TYR A 139 12.14 9.80 -11.29
C TYR A 139 12.31 8.87 -10.09
N VAL A 140 11.76 9.22 -8.92
CA VAL A 140 11.96 8.44 -7.69
C VAL A 140 11.42 7.01 -7.85
N PHE A 141 10.32 6.83 -8.59
CA PHE A 141 9.78 5.50 -8.82
C PHE A 141 10.74 4.67 -9.67
N ASP A 142 11.14 5.18 -10.83
CA ASP A 142 12.05 4.46 -11.74
C ASP A 142 13.40 4.16 -11.07
N THR A 143 13.98 5.13 -10.35
CA THR A 143 15.23 4.94 -9.61
C THR A 143 15.07 3.97 -8.43
N ALA A 144 13.93 3.97 -7.75
CA ALA A 144 13.66 3.00 -6.69
C ALA A 144 13.50 1.58 -7.23
N THR A 145 12.89 1.42 -8.40
CA THR A 145 12.76 0.13 -9.08
C THR A 145 14.14 -0.39 -9.52
N ALA A 146 14.95 0.46 -10.17
CA ALA A 146 16.32 0.09 -10.53
C ALA A 146 17.17 -0.27 -9.30
N LEU A 147 17.03 0.48 -8.21
CA LEU A 147 17.70 0.15 -6.94
C LEU A 147 17.24 -1.20 -6.38
N ALA A 148 15.94 -1.52 -6.48
CA ALA A 148 15.41 -2.80 -6.02
C ALA A 148 15.95 -3.97 -6.86
N GLU A 149 16.03 -3.81 -8.19
CA GLU A 149 16.62 -4.79 -9.11
C GLU A 149 18.08 -5.08 -8.76
N VAL A 150 18.89 -4.03 -8.55
CA VAL A 150 20.31 -4.20 -8.17
C VAL A 150 20.46 -4.87 -6.80
N LEU A 151 19.61 -4.51 -5.82
CA LEU A 151 19.62 -5.15 -4.51
C LEU A 151 19.16 -6.61 -4.56
N GLU A 152 18.24 -6.95 -5.45
CA GLU A 152 17.80 -8.32 -5.66
C GLU A 152 18.93 -9.19 -6.22
N GLU A 153 19.67 -8.67 -7.20
CA GLU A 153 20.86 -9.34 -7.75
C GLU A 153 21.96 -9.53 -6.68
N GLU A 154 22.21 -8.51 -5.86
CA GLU A 154 23.25 -8.55 -4.82
C GLU A 154 22.90 -9.51 -3.66
N ILE A 155 21.64 -9.46 -3.18
CA ILE A 155 21.19 -10.24 -2.03
C ILE A 155 20.85 -11.69 -2.44
N GLY A 156 20.52 -11.90 -3.72
CA GLY A 156 19.99 -13.17 -4.21
C GLY A 156 18.59 -13.47 -3.67
N LYS A 157 17.84 -12.44 -3.25
CA LYS A 157 16.48 -12.53 -2.68
C LYS A 157 15.61 -11.45 -3.30
N PRO A 158 14.30 -11.70 -3.45
CA PRO A 158 13.42 -10.74 -4.10
C PRO A 158 13.29 -9.45 -3.30
N VAL A 159 13.46 -8.30 -3.97
CA VAL A 159 13.32 -6.97 -3.37
C VAL A 159 12.20 -6.21 -4.08
N VAL A 160 11.18 -5.82 -3.33
CA VAL A 160 9.95 -5.24 -3.91
C VAL A 160 9.71 -3.82 -3.43
N VAL A 161 9.45 -2.90 -4.36
CA VAL A 161 9.02 -1.53 -4.06
C VAL A 161 7.58 -1.52 -3.57
N VAL A 162 7.38 -1.23 -2.29
CA VAL A 162 6.06 -1.21 -1.65
C VAL A 162 5.35 0.12 -1.84
N GLU A 163 6.06 1.22 -1.58
CA GLU A 163 5.52 2.58 -1.57
C GLU A 163 6.62 3.59 -1.89
N VAL A 164 6.31 4.52 -2.80
CA VAL A 164 7.15 5.71 -3.03
C VAL A 164 6.39 6.93 -2.51
N LYS A 165 7.04 7.70 -1.63
CA LYS A 165 6.47 8.91 -1.04
C LYS A 165 7.51 10.02 -0.96
N GLY A 166 7.31 11.08 -1.75
CA GLY A 166 8.26 12.19 -1.82
C GLY A 166 9.55 11.74 -2.50
N PHE A 167 10.66 11.79 -1.76
CA PHE A 167 11.99 11.33 -2.20
C PHE A 167 12.43 10.07 -1.45
N ALA A 168 11.47 9.30 -0.94
CA ALA A 168 11.72 8.09 -0.19
C ALA A 168 10.97 6.92 -0.84
N ALA A 169 11.60 5.75 -0.81
CA ALA A 169 11.03 4.49 -1.22
C ALA A 169 11.04 3.51 -0.03
N LYS A 170 9.96 2.75 0.12
CA LYS A 170 9.88 1.66 1.08
C LYS A 170 10.04 0.36 0.31
N LEU A 171 11.05 -0.40 0.68
CA LEU A 171 11.40 -1.68 0.08
C LEU A 171 11.03 -2.82 1.01
N TYR A 172 10.63 -3.93 0.43
CA TYR A 172 10.35 -5.18 1.14
C TYR A 172 11.26 -6.29 0.62
N CYS A 173 11.89 -7.01 1.53
CA CYS A 173 12.63 -8.25 1.24
C CYS A 173 12.16 -9.31 2.25
N PRO A 174 11.67 -10.48 1.83
CA PRO A 174 11.23 -11.52 2.75
C PRO A 174 12.43 -12.15 3.48
N PHE A 175 12.23 -12.50 4.75
CA PHE A 175 13.19 -13.39 5.43
C PHE A 175 13.13 -14.80 4.87
N ASP A 176 14.27 -15.49 4.95
CA ASP A 176 14.39 -16.92 4.64
C ASP A 176 13.40 -17.74 5.46
N ASP A 177 12.94 -18.85 4.88
CA ASP A 177 11.90 -19.67 5.49
C ASP A 177 12.30 -20.27 6.84
N ASP A 178 13.60 -20.46 7.07
CA ASP A 178 14.17 -20.96 8.32
C ASP A 178 14.21 -19.92 9.45
N ASN A 179 13.90 -18.65 9.15
CA ASN A 179 13.96 -17.57 10.12
C ASN A 179 12.63 -17.48 10.90
N GLU A 180 12.60 -18.05 12.11
CA GLU A 180 11.46 -18.01 13.04
C GLU A 180 11.31 -16.66 13.77
N ASP A 181 11.63 -15.53 13.12
CA ASP A 181 11.42 -14.22 13.76
C ASP A 181 9.91 -13.99 13.99
N PRO A 182 9.45 -13.80 15.25
CA PRO A 182 8.05 -13.49 15.54
C PRO A 182 7.54 -12.19 14.89
N GLN A 183 8.43 -11.33 14.39
CA GLN A 183 8.11 -10.10 13.68
C GLN A 183 8.05 -10.25 12.15
N ARG A 184 8.24 -11.46 11.63
CA ARG A 184 8.13 -11.81 10.20
C ARG A 184 6.75 -11.44 9.64
N ILE A 185 6.74 -10.86 8.46
CA ILE A 185 5.57 -10.43 7.73
C ILE A 185 5.02 -11.63 6.95
N ILE A 186 3.82 -12.06 7.31
CA ILE A 186 3.15 -13.17 6.63
C ILE A 186 2.23 -12.61 5.54
N LEU A 187 2.63 -12.78 4.28
CA LEU A 187 1.85 -12.36 3.10
C LEU A 187 0.76 -13.37 2.75
N ARG A 188 -0.31 -13.43 3.56
CA ARG A 188 -1.45 -14.31 3.29
C ARG A 188 -2.25 -13.81 2.08
N SER A 189 -2.55 -14.71 1.14
CA SER A 189 -3.63 -14.47 0.17
C SER A 189 -4.98 -14.49 0.90
N SER A 190 -5.87 -13.55 0.57
CA SER A 190 -7.23 -13.53 1.11
C SER A 190 -8.11 -14.68 0.58
N TYR A 191 -7.61 -15.41 -0.42
CA TYR A 191 -8.26 -16.59 -0.97
C TYR A 191 -8.43 -17.66 0.10
N LYS A 192 -9.68 -17.94 0.43
CA LYS A 192 -10.07 -19.20 1.06
C LYS A 192 -10.96 -19.96 0.07
N PRO A 193 -10.65 -21.24 -0.23
CA PRO A 193 -11.58 -22.07 -0.98
C PRO A 193 -12.95 -22.03 -0.29
N ASN A 194 -14.03 -21.93 -1.08
CA ASN A 194 -15.42 -21.83 -0.63
C ASN A 194 -15.83 -20.54 0.12
N GLN A 195 -15.02 -19.46 0.10
CA GLN A 195 -15.45 -18.19 0.69
C GLN A 195 -16.58 -17.49 -0.09
N TRP A 196 -16.66 -17.77 -1.40
CA TRP A 196 -17.69 -17.27 -2.30
C TRP A 196 -18.74 -18.34 -2.62
N THR A 197 -19.32 -18.96 -1.60
CA THR A 197 -20.52 -19.79 -1.80
C THR A 197 -21.72 -18.89 -2.07
N LYS A 198 -22.57 -19.27 -3.04
CA LYS A 198 -23.87 -18.61 -3.25
C LYS A 198 -24.62 -18.58 -1.93
N LYS A 199 -25.02 -17.40 -1.45
CA LYS A 199 -25.86 -17.31 -0.25
C LYS A 199 -27.17 -18.07 -0.51
N ALA A 200 -27.48 -19.03 0.36
CA ALA A 200 -28.74 -19.76 0.38
C ALA A 200 -29.93 -18.79 0.29
N LYS A 201 -30.75 -18.90 -0.76
CA LYS A 201 -31.91 -18.04 -0.98
C LYS A 201 -33.08 -18.52 -0.11
N PRO A 202 -33.90 -17.61 0.45
CA PRO A 202 -35.08 -18.03 1.17
C PRO A 202 -36.10 -18.66 0.23
N VAL A 203 -36.68 -19.78 0.65
CA VAL A 203 -37.76 -20.47 -0.08
C VAL A 203 -38.98 -19.55 -0.12
N ARG A 204 -39.63 -19.50 -1.29
CA ARG A 204 -40.83 -18.69 -1.51
C ARG A 204 -42.03 -19.57 -1.82
N ASP A 205 -43.21 -19.14 -1.41
CA ASP A 205 -44.47 -19.79 -1.76
C ASP A 205 -44.91 -19.44 -3.20
N ALA A 206 -46.02 -20.04 -3.66
CA ALA A 206 -46.59 -19.79 -4.98
C ALA A 206 -47.07 -18.34 -5.21
N ARG A 207 -47.11 -17.51 -4.17
CA ARG A 207 -47.45 -16.08 -4.21
C ARG A 207 -46.21 -15.20 -4.12
N GLY A 208 -45.02 -15.79 -4.04
CA GLY A 208 -43.73 -15.09 -3.96
C GLY A 208 -43.34 -14.61 -2.55
N GLN A 209 -44.07 -15.00 -1.50
CA GLN A 209 -43.76 -14.64 -0.11
C GLN A 209 -42.74 -15.60 0.50
N ILE A 210 -41.85 -15.09 1.36
CA ILE A 210 -40.81 -15.89 2.03
C ILE A 210 -41.47 -16.81 3.05
N ILE A 211 -41.21 -18.12 2.94
CA ILE A 211 -41.67 -19.11 3.90
C ILE A 211 -40.83 -18.99 5.18
N LYS A 212 -41.50 -18.83 6.32
CA LYS A 212 -40.89 -18.83 7.64
C LYS A 212 -41.14 -20.18 8.32
N GLY A 213 -40.13 -20.71 9.00
CA GLY A 213 -40.26 -21.90 9.84
C GLY A 213 -40.95 -21.59 11.17
N GLU A 214 -41.13 -22.63 11.99
CA GLU A 214 -41.79 -22.54 13.31
C GLU A 214 -41.05 -21.62 14.30
N ASP A 215 -39.74 -21.42 14.10
CA ASP A 215 -38.91 -20.50 14.87
C ASP A 215 -38.97 -19.03 14.36
N GLY A 216 -39.83 -18.76 13.36
CA GLY A 216 -40.00 -17.45 12.75
C GLY A 216 -38.88 -17.04 11.79
N LYS A 217 -37.89 -17.91 11.53
CA LYS A 217 -36.78 -17.63 10.59
C LYS A 217 -37.12 -18.12 9.20
N SER A 218 -36.55 -17.47 8.18
CA SER A 218 -36.75 -17.86 6.78
C SER A 218 -36.10 -19.21 6.49
N ILE A 219 -36.86 -20.14 5.90
CA ILE A 219 -36.30 -21.41 5.41
C ILE A 219 -35.44 -21.09 4.18
N LYS A 220 -34.20 -21.61 4.12
CA LYS A 220 -33.27 -21.35 3.01
C LYS A 220 -32.86 -22.68 2.37
N GLU A 221 -32.79 -22.71 1.04
CA GLU A 221 -32.23 -23.84 0.30
C GLU A 221 -30.71 -23.83 0.39
N ILE A 222 -30.12 -24.93 0.88
CA ILE A 222 -28.67 -25.14 0.87
C ILE A 222 -28.29 -25.48 -0.56
N PRO A 223 -27.46 -24.67 -1.25
CA PRO A 223 -26.95 -25.03 -2.56
C PRO A 223 -25.98 -26.22 -2.40
N GLU A 224 -26.15 -27.27 -3.22
CA GLU A 224 -25.11 -28.29 -3.43
C GLU A 224 -23.86 -27.68 -4.10
#